data_AF-A0A817USV9-F1
#
_entry.id   AF-A0A817USV9-F1
#
_cell.length_a   1.000
_cell.length_b   1.000
_cell.length_c   1.000
_cell.angle_alpha   90.00
_cell.angle_beta   90.00
_cell.angle_gamma   90.00
#
_symmetry.space_group_name_H-M   'P 1'
#
loop_
_entity.id
_entity.type
_entity.pdbx_description
1 polymer ?
#
loop_
_entity_poly.entity_id
_entity_poly.type
_entity_poly.pdbx_seq_one_letter_code
_entity_poly.pdbx_strand_id
1 'polypeptide(L)'
;MSHPTSSAFHPSHEGDHHTHTYIPRRERTLSQCERTLQSPSYEGVIHEFCREKGYGHIQPKDNPNELIFVHVSDIDDDYVPKKGDIVSYKKMLMPPKNEKVMAVHIKLLHLAEGVKHESWEEAVEHDIEHRRPSRSDSITFTHESNDHPEHVQHSVSHTD
;
A
#
# COMPACT_ATOMS: atom_id res chain seq x y z
N MET A 1 -1.30 10.42 -44.93
CA MET A 1 -2.01 10.88 -43.72
C MET A 1 -1.65 9.92 -42.61
N SER A 2 -1.01 10.46 -41.59
CA SER A 2 -0.31 9.76 -40.53
C SER A 2 -1.28 9.45 -39.39
N HIS A 3 -1.36 8.20 -38.96
CA HIS A 3 -1.88 7.84 -37.64
C HIS A 3 -0.95 6.79 -37.02
N PRO A 4 -0.29 7.08 -35.89
CA PRO A 4 0.45 6.07 -35.15
C PRO A 4 -0.52 5.18 -34.38
N THR A 5 -0.48 3.87 -34.65
CA THR A 5 -1.19 2.85 -33.87
C THR A 5 -0.55 2.76 -32.48
N SER A 6 -1.36 3.10 -31.49
CA SER A 6 -1.06 3.06 -30.06
C SER A 6 -0.34 1.75 -29.67
N SER A 7 0.84 1.91 -29.08
CA SER A 7 1.61 0.87 -28.40
C SER A 7 0.73 0.18 -27.35
N ALA A 8 0.25 -1.02 -27.66
CA ALA A 8 -0.34 -1.90 -26.68
C ALA A 8 0.77 -2.32 -25.70
N PHE A 9 0.76 -1.69 -24.52
CA PHE A 9 1.51 -2.12 -23.36
C PHE A 9 1.22 -3.60 -23.11
N HIS A 10 2.24 -4.44 -23.25
CA HIS A 10 2.25 -5.81 -22.77
C HIS A 10 2.61 -5.76 -21.27
N PRO A 11 1.70 -6.10 -20.34
CA PRO A 11 2.12 -6.40 -18.98
C PRO A 11 2.58 -7.85 -18.93
N SER A 12 3.88 -8.06 -19.17
CA SER A 12 4.58 -9.26 -18.74
C SER A 12 4.77 -9.23 -17.23
N HIS A 13 3.90 -9.92 -16.50
CA HIS A 13 4.19 -10.38 -15.15
C HIS A 13 3.59 -11.76 -14.93
N GLU A 14 4.27 -12.77 -15.46
CA GLU A 14 4.18 -14.13 -14.95
C GLU A 14 4.90 -14.19 -13.60
N GLY A 15 4.11 -13.97 -12.55
CA GLY A 15 4.44 -14.30 -11.18
C GLY A 15 3.31 -15.17 -10.65
N ASP A 16 3.44 -16.47 -10.86
CA ASP A 16 2.56 -17.50 -10.31
C ASP A 16 2.69 -17.51 -8.77
N HIS A 17 1.94 -16.62 -8.13
CA HIS A 17 1.69 -16.62 -6.70
C HIS A 17 0.26 -17.10 -6.48
N HIS A 18 0.11 -18.17 -5.71
CA HIS A 18 -1.13 -18.90 -5.39
C HIS A 18 -2.26 -18.09 -4.70
N THR A 19 -2.38 -16.78 -4.92
CA THR A 19 -3.45 -15.91 -4.37
C THR A 19 -4.62 -15.68 -5.34
N HIS A 20 -4.60 -16.30 -6.52
CA HIS A 20 -5.47 -16.05 -7.68
C HIS A 20 -6.98 -16.34 -7.52
N THR A 21 -7.47 -16.57 -6.29
CA THR A 21 -8.91 -16.72 -5.99
C THR A 21 -9.57 -15.38 -5.64
N TYR A 22 -8.80 -14.36 -5.27
CA TYR A 22 -9.33 -13.13 -4.71
C TYR A 22 -8.89 -11.94 -5.55
N ILE A 23 -9.84 -11.31 -6.24
CA ILE A 23 -9.60 -10.13 -7.07
C ILE A 23 -9.55 -8.90 -6.15
N PRO A 24 -8.37 -8.31 -5.89
CA PRO A 24 -8.27 -7.06 -5.12
C PRO A 24 -9.01 -5.94 -5.85
N ARG A 25 -9.39 -4.88 -5.13
CA ARG A 25 -10.20 -3.77 -5.66
C ARG A 25 -9.74 -3.26 -7.04
N ARG A 26 -8.42 -3.15 -7.25
CA ARG A 26 -7.79 -2.66 -8.49
C ARG A 26 -7.98 -3.55 -9.73
N GLU A 27 -8.28 -4.83 -9.54
CA GLU A 27 -8.45 -5.81 -10.61
C GLU A 27 -9.94 -6.06 -10.93
N ARG A 28 -10.86 -5.35 -10.28
CA ARG A 28 -12.30 -5.43 -10.55
C ARG A 28 -12.67 -4.68 -11.81
N THR A 29 -13.61 -5.27 -12.56
CA THR A 29 -14.17 -4.60 -13.75
C THR A 29 -15.05 -3.42 -13.36
N LEU A 30 -15.11 -2.39 -14.21
CA LEU A 30 -15.95 -1.21 -13.98
C LEU A 30 -17.41 -1.56 -13.69
N SER A 31 -17.96 -2.54 -14.42
CA SER A 31 -19.34 -3.00 -14.25
C SER A 31 -19.58 -3.74 -12.93
N GLN A 32 -18.55 -4.35 -12.32
CA GLN A 32 -18.66 -4.93 -10.97
C GLN A 32 -18.68 -3.83 -9.91
N CYS A 33 -17.77 -2.85 -10.03
CA CYS A 33 -17.73 -1.71 -9.12
C CYS A 33 -19.06 -0.94 -9.14
N GLU A 34 -19.59 -0.63 -10.33
CA GLU A 34 -20.84 0.13 -10.48
C GLU A 34 -22.05 -0.60 -9.88
N ARG A 35 -22.21 -1.92 -10.15
CA ARG A 35 -23.29 -2.72 -9.57
C ARG A 35 -23.24 -2.74 -8.05
N THR A 36 -22.05 -2.88 -7.49
CA THR A 36 -21.87 -2.86 -6.03
C THR A 36 -22.16 -1.47 -5.45
N LEU A 37 -21.75 -0.40 -6.12
CA LEU A 37 -22.08 0.96 -5.69
C LEU A 37 -23.60 1.21 -5.65
N GLN A 38 -24.37 0.57 -6.53
CA GLN A 38 -25.84 0.62 -6.54
C GLN A 38 -26.49 -0.39 -5.57
N SER A 39 -25.73 -1.37 -5.07
CA SER A 39 -26.25 -2.40 -4.15
C SER A 39 -26.57 -1.81 -2.77
N PRO A 40 -27.53 -2.38 -2.03
CA PRO A 40 -27.81 -1.95 -0.67
C PRO A 40 -26.59 -2.09 0.24
N SER A 41 -26.47 -1.19 1.20
CA SER A 41 -25.48 -1.30 2.28
C SER A 41 -26.04 -2.18 3.40
N TYR A 42 -25.16 -2.97 3.99
CA TYR A 42 -25.44 -3.86 5.11
C TYR A 42 -24.60 -3.45 6.31
N GLU A 43 -25.02 -3.88 7.50
CA GLU A 43 -24.26 -3.73 8.74
C GLU A 43 -23.78 -5.09 9.24
N GLY A 44 -22.62 -5.09 9.88
CA GLY A 44 -22.05 -6.27 10.50
C GLY A 44 -20.98 -5.91 11.52
N VAL A 45 -20.45 -6.93 12.17
CA VAL A 45 -19.38 -6.81 13.16
C VAL A 45 -18.15 -7.54 12.64
N ILE A 46 -16.96 -6.94 12.79
CA ILE A 46 -15.70 -7.62 12.48
C ILE A 46 -15.54 -8.81 13.42
N HIS A 47 -15.52 -10.01 12.85
CA HIS A 47 -15.32 -11.24 13.59
C HIS A 47 -13.82 -11.50 13.83
N GLU A 48 -13.04 -11.37 12.76
CA GLU A 48 -11.58 -11.47 12.78
C GLU A 48 -10.98 -10.63 11.65
N PHE A 49 -9.82 -10.02 11.89
CA PHE A 49 -9.06 -9.34 10.86
C PHE A 49 -7.57 -9.39 11.22
N CYS A 50 -6.73 -9.74 10.25
CA CYS A 50 -5.29 -9.83 10.44
C CYS A 50 -4.59 -8.91 9.45
N ARG A 51 -3.97 -7.83 9.96
CA ARG A 51 -3.23 -6.84 9.17
C ARG A 51 -2.14 -7.47 8.31
N GLU A 52 -1.34 -8.38 8.89
CA GLU A 52 -0.25 -9.05 8.18
C GLU A 52 -0.74 -9.94 7.04
N LYS A 53 -1.89 -10.59 7.21
CA LYS A 53 -2.52 -11.41 6.17
C LYS A 53 -3.27 -10.57 5.14
N GLY A 54 -3.69 -9.36 5.51
CA GLY A 54 -4.46 -8.45 4.66
C GLY A 54 -5.93 -8.85 4.46
N TYR A 55 -6.48 -9.75 5.27
CA TYR A 55 -7.88 -10.16 5.17
C TYR A 55 -8.49 -10.55 6.52
N GLY A 56 -9.81 -10.72 6.52
CA GLY A 56 -10.60 -11.10 7.67
C GLY A 56 -12.02 -11.53 7.31
N HIS A 57 -12.88 -11.58 8.31
CA HIS A 57 -14.28 -11.93 8.16
C HIS A 57 -15.19 -10.97 8.95
N ILE A 58 -16.33 -10.63 8.34
CA ILE A 58 -17.42 -9.87 8.93
C ILE A 58 -18.57 -10.83 9.23
N GLN A 59 -19.10 -10.75 10.44
CA GLN A 59 -20.33 -11.40 10.84
C GLN A 59 -21.51 -10.46 10.55
N PRO A 60 -22.42 -10.80 9.62
CA PRO A 60 -23.59 -9.98 9.33
C PRO A 60 -24.50 -9.85 10.54
N LYS A 61 -25.10 -8.68 10.73
CA LYS A 61 -26.10 -8.45 11.78
C LYS A 61 -27.33 -9.35 11.62
N ASP A 62 -27.73 -9.60 10.38
CA ASP A 62 -28.93 -10.39 10.05
C ASP A 62 -28.71 -11.91 10.20
N ASN A 63 -27.46 -12.37 10.02
CA ASN A 63 -27.14 -13.79 10.03
C ASN A 63 -25.81 -14.05 10.76
N PRO A 64 -25.85 -14.31 12.08
CA PRO A 64 -24.65 -14.50 12.87
C PRO A 64 -23.91 -15.82 12.57
N ASN A 65 -24.52 -16.78 11.86
CA ASN A 65 -23.87 -18.05 11.51
C ASN A 65 -23.08 -17.97 10.20
N GLU A 66 -23.14 -16.84 9.51
CA GLU A 66 -22.42 -16.60 8.26
C GLU A 66 -21.21 -15.70 8.51
N LEU A 67 -20.10 -16.00 7.82
CA LEU A 67 -18.90 -15.18 7.83
C LEU A 67 -18.61 -14.72 6.41
N ILE A 68 -18.65 -13.41 6.19
CA ILE A 68 -18.40 -12.79 4.90
C ILE A 68 -16.93 -12.38 4.83
N PHE A 69 -16.25 -12.80 3.77
CA PHE A 69 -14.84 -12.47 3.56
C PHE A 69 -14.64 -10.98 3.29
N VAL A 70 -13.60 -10.39 3.88
CA VAL A 70 -13.17 -9.00 3.63
C VAL A 70 -11.66 -8.96 3.35
N HIS A 71 -11.28 -8.17 2.35
CA HIS A 71 -9.87 -7.90 2.02
C HIS A 71 -9.48 -6.47 2.40
N VAL A 72 -8.21 -6.24 2.75
CA VAL A 72 -7.71 -4.94 3.19
C VAL A 72 -7.90 -3.84 2.15
N SER A 73 -7.79 -4.18 0.86
CA SER A 73 -8.02 -3.21 -0.23
C SER A 73 -9.43 -2.64 -0.28
N ASP A 74 -10.37 -3.24 0.46
CA ASP A 74 -11.76 -2.84 0.46
C ASP A 74 -12.18 -2.00 1.65
N ILE A 75 -11.28 -1.76 2.58
CA ILE A 75 -11.49 -0.92 3.75
C ILE A 75 -11.25 0.53 3.32
N ASP A 76 -12.30 1.34 3.42
CA ASP A 76 -12.32 2.78 3.13
C ASP A 76 -12.25 3.57 4.45
N ASP A 77 -11.20 3.32 5.25
CA ASP A 77 -11.05 3.91 6.58
C ASP A 77 -9.57 4.00 7.01
N ASP A 78 -9.28 4.89 7.95
CA ASP A 78 -7.92 5.20 8.41
C ASP A 78 -7.43 4.24 9.50
N TYR A 79 -8.35 3.52 10.15
CA TYR A 79 -8.04 2.58 11.21
C TYR A 79 -8.03 1.12 10.74
N VAL A 80 -7.12 0.34 11.33
CA VAL A 80 -7.06 -1.11 11.15
C VAL A 80 -8.26 -1.74 11.86
N PRO A 81 -9.13 -2.51 11.16
CA PRO A 81 -10.26 -3.16 11.81
C PRO A 81 -9.81 -4.14 12.88
N LYS A 82 -10.52 -4.13 14.00
CA LYS A 82 -10.35 -5.05 15.12
C LYS A 82 -11.67 -5.78 15.37
N LYS A 83 -11.55 -6.93 16.03
CA LYS A 83 -12.72 -7.72 16.44
C LYS A 83 -13.66 -6.88 17.30
N GLY A 84 -14.94 -6.88 16.95
CA GLY A 84 -15.97 -6.11 17.64
C GLY A 84 -16.34 -4.79 16.99
N ASP A 85 -15.56 -4.32 15.99
CA ASP A 85 -15.90 -3.09 15.27
C ASP A 85 -17.19 -3.27 14.47
N ILE A 86 -18.07 -2.28 14.54
CA ILE A 86 -19.29 -2.22 13.74
C ILE A 86 -18.95 -1.56 12.41
N VAL A 87 -19.28 -2.23 11.30
CA VAL A 87 -18.94 -1.78 9.96
C VAL A 87 -20.16 -1.74 9.04
N SER A 88 -20.15 -0.79 8.10
CA SER A 88 -21.02 -0.79 6.93
C SER A 88 -20.28 -1.41 5.75
N TYR A 89 -20.95 -2.25 4.97
CA TYR A 89 -20.36 -2.87 3.78
C TYR A 89 -21.41 -3.13 2.70
N LYS A 90 -20.94 -3.33 1.46
CA LYS A 90 -21.75 -3.85 0.35
C LYS A 90 -21.34 -5.28 0.04
N LYS A 91 -22.27 -6.08 -0.48
CA LYS A 91 -22.01 -7.48 -0.88
C LYS A 91 -21.65 -7.53 -2.36
N MET A 92 -20.64 -8.32 -2.70
CA MET A 92 -20.28 -8.66 -4.08
C MET A 92 -20.05 -10.17 -4.16
N LEU A 93 -20.44 -10.78 -5.28
CA LEU A 93 -20.11 -12.17 -5.55
C LEU A 93 -18.67 -12.26 -6.03
N MET A 94 -17.89 -13.20 -5.48
CA MET A 94 -16.49 -13.42 -5.84
C MET A 94 -16.39 -14.04 -7.24
N PRO A 95 -15.84 -13.32 -8.24
CA PRO A 95 -15.63 -13.87 -9.59
C PRO A 95 -14.49 -14.90 -9.58
N PRO A 96 -14.39 -15.80 -10.57
CA PRO A 96 -15.24 -15.92 -11.76
C PRO A 96 -16.51 -16.76 -11.56
N LYS A 97 -16.56 -17.58 -10.51
CA LYS A 97 -17.66 -18.54 -10.27
C LYS A 97 -18.87 -17.94 -9.56
N ASN A 98 -18.71 -16.79 -8.90
CA ASN A 98 -19.78 -16.09 -8.18
C ASN A 98 -20.48 -16.92 -7.09
N GLU A 99 -19.79 -17.90 -6.50
CA GLU A 99 -20.34 -18.84 -5.52
C GLU A 99 -20.30 -18.31 -4.08
N LYS A 100 -19.35 -17.42 -3.79
CA LYS A 100 -19.10 -16.90 -2.44
C LYS A 100 -19.30 -15.40 -2.41
N VAL A 101 -19.80 -14.89 -1.29
CA VAL A 101 -19.97 -13.45 -1.05
C VAL A 101 -18.71 -12.88 -0.41
N MET A 102 -18.29 -11.71 -0.88
CA MET A 102 -17.29 -10.86 -0.23
C MET A 102 -17.89 -9.51 0.12
N ALA A 103 -17.36 -8.91 1.18
CA ALA A 103 -17.64 -7.55 1.58
C ALA A 103 -16.72 -6.58 0.82
N VAL A 104 -17.28 -5.47 0.39
CA VAL A 104 -16.61 -4.41 -0.38
C VAL A 104 -17.12 -3.04 0.08
N HIS A 105 -16.33 -1.99 -0.14
CA HIS A 105 -16.60 -0.63 0.36
C HIS A 105 -16.90 -0.59 1.86
N ILE A 106 -15.99 -1.16 2.66
CA ILE A 106 -16.14 -1.29 4.10
C ILE A 106 -15.83 0.05 4.75
N LYS A 107 -16.71 0.52 5.63
CA LYS A 107 -16.51 1.73 6.45
C LYS A 107 -16.70 1.39 7.91
N LEU A 108 -15.83 1.86 8.80
CA LEU A 108 -16.01 1.66 10.23
C LEU A 108 -17.05 2.67 10.72
N LEU A 109 -18.09 2.16 11.37
CA LEU A 109 -19.18 2.97 11.96
C LEU A 109 -18.93 3.21 13.44
N HIS A 110 -18.57 2.15 14.18
CA HIS A 110 -18.26 2.24 15.60
C HIS A 110 -17.05 1.36 15.91
N LEU A 111 -16.04 1.96 16.51
CA LEU A 111 -14.87 1.27 17.02
C LEU A 111 -15.23 0.50 18.31
N ALA A 112 -14.70 -0.71 18.46
CA ALA A 112 -14.91 -1.52 19.65
C ALA A 112 -14.39 -0.80 20.91
N GLU A 113 -15.25 -0.66 21.92
CA GLU A 113 -14.88 -0.03 23.19
C GLU A 113 -13.80 -0.84 23.92
N GLY A 114 -12.82 -0.13 24.49
CA GLY A 114 -11.73 -0.75 25.25
C GLY A 114 -10.64 -1.43 24.41
N VAL A 115 -10.69 -1.30 23.08
CA VAL A 115 -9.63 -1.75 22.17
C VAL A 115 -8.83 -0.55 21.70
N LYS A 116 -7.50 -0.64 21.68
CA LYS A 116 -6.64 0.37 21.04
C LYS A 116 -6.61 0.10 19.53
N HIS A 117 -7.14 1.03 18.75
CA HIS A 117 -7.06 0.98 17.29
C HIS A 117 -5.75 1.61 16.82
N GLU A 118 -5.15 0.99 15.82
CA GLU A 118 -3.94 1.48 15.15
C GLU A 118 -4.38 2.08 13.82
N SER A 119 -3.83 3.25 13.46
CA SER A 119 -4.02 3.76 12.11
C SER A 119 -3.12 3.00 11.11
N TRP A 120 -3.49 3.05 9.84
CA TRP A 120 -2.64 2.50 8.78
C TRP A 120 -1.31 3.27 8.63
N GLU A 121 -1.31 4.57 8.95
CA GLU A 121 -0.19 5.51 8.78
C GLU A 121 0.82 5.53 9.94
N GLU A 122 0.38 5.38 11.21
CA GLU A 122 1.27 5.49 12.38
C GLU A 122 2.27 4.33 12.53
N ALA A 123 2.20 3.29 11.70
CA ALA A 123 3.14 2.17 11.72
C ALA A 123 4.57 2.54 11.24
N VAL A 124 4.85 3.82 10.99
CA VAL A 124 6.11 4.31 10.40
C VAL A 124 7.13 4.79 11.45
N GLU A 125 6.74 5.06 12.69
CA GLU A 125 7.65 5.76 13.62
C GLU A 125 8.66 4.89 14.40
N HIS A 126 8.50 3.57 14.47
CA HIS A 126 9.39 2.76 15.33
C HIS A 126 10.67 2.22 14.66
N ASP A 127 10.87 2.42 13.35
CA ASP A 127 12.05 1.91 12.61
C ASP A 127 13.11 2.97 12.27
N ILE A 128 12.86 4.26 12.53
CA ILE A 128 13.80 5.33 12.15
C ILE A 128 14.94 5.51 13.18
N GLU A 129 14.74 5.15 14.45
CA GLU A 129 15.76 5.33 15.49
C GLU A 129 16.93 4.32 15.39
N HIS A 130 16.69 3.10 14.87
CA HIS A 130 17.70 2.02 14.86
C HIS A 130 18.63 2.03 13.63
N ARG A 131 18.42 2.94 12.67
CA ARG A 131 19.26 3.06 11.47
C ARG A 131 20.13 4.32 11.45
N ARG A 132 20.41 4.95 12.59
CA ARG A 132 21.55 5.86 12.69
C ARG A 132 22.82 5.06 12.96
N PRO A 133 23.68 4.78 11.97
CA PRO A 133 25.06 4.49 12.27
C PRO A 133 25.64 5.72 12.98
N SER A 134 25.97 5.56 14.25
CA SER A 134 26.92 6.42 14.96
C SER A 134 28.23 6.40 14.18
N ARG A 135 28.40 7.32 13.24
CA ARG A 135 29.70 7.66 12.67
C ARG A 135 29.99 9.11 12.93
N SER A 136 30.49 9.35 14.14
CA SER A 136 31.58 10.29 14.35
C SER A 136 32.78 9.85 13.51
N ASP A 137 32.83 10.27 12.24
CA ASP A 137 34.07 10.34 11.49
C ASP A 137 34.13 11.72 10.83
N SER A 138 34.89 12.60 11.46
CA SER A 138 35.18 13.95 11.01
C SER A 138 35.95 13.88 9.69
N ILE A 139 35.26 14.10 8.58
CA ILE A 139 35.90 14.25 7.27
C ILE A 139 36.57 15.63 7.27
N THR A 140 37.89 15.66 7.50
CA THR A 140 38.69 16.87 7.33
C THR A 140 38.83 17.14 5.85
N PHE A 141 38.12 18.16 5.36
CA PHE A 141 38.23 18.64 3.99
C PHE A 141 39.55 19.44 3.87
N THR A 142 40.63 18.83 3.36
CA THR A 142 41.79 19.61 2.94
C THR A 142 41.44 20.38 1.68
N HIS A 143 41.30 21.69 1.84
CA HIS A 143 41.07 22.64 0.76
C HIS A 143 42.38 22.76 -0.04
N GLU A 144 42.45 22.13 -1.20
CA GLU A 144 43.55 22.33 -2.15
C GLU A 144 43.30 23.65 -2.89
N SER A 145 43.93 24.72 -2.38
CA SER A 145 43.91 26.03 -3.00
C SER A 145 44.70 26.00 -4.30
N ASN A 146 44.01 26.17 -5.42
CA ASN A 146 44.62 26.37 -6.73
C ASN A 146 45.06 27.85 -6.83
N ASP A 147 46.22 28.17 -6.28
CA ASP A 147 46.84 29.50 -6.40
C ASP A 147 47.74 29.50 -7.64
N HIS A 148 47.32 30.27 -8.63
CA HIS A 148 48.06 30.53 -9.86
C HIS A 148 48.87 31.82 -9.66
N PRO A 149 50.21 31.79 -9.83
CA PRO A 149 50.89 32.99 -10.27
C PRO A 149 51.61 32.75 -11.60
N GLU A 150 51.43 33.74 -12.47
CA GLU A 150 52.00 33.84 -13.80
C GLU A 150 53.54 33.97 -13.79
N HIS A 151 54.12 33.44 -14.87
CA HIS A 151 55.29 33.91 -15.62
C HIS A 151 56.63 34.13 -14.89
N VAL A 152 57.67 33.45 -15.38
CA VAL A 152 58.83 34.10 -16.06
C VAL A 152 59.73 32.99 -16.63
N GLN A 153 59.93 33.02 -17.95
CA GLN A 153 60.96 32.25 -18.64
C GLN A 153 62.30 32.99 -18.48
N HIS A 154 63.28 32.39 -17.81
CA HIS A 154 64.69 32.75 -17.96
C HIS A 154 65.40 31.65 -18.73
N SER A 155 65.81 31.98 -19.95
CA SER A 155 66.63 31.15 -20.82
C SER A 155 68.11 31.48 -20.66
N VAL A 156 68.86 30.37 -20.69
CA VAL A 156 70.25 30.13 -21.10
C VAL A 156 71.43 30.57 -20.22
N SER A 157 72.12 29.52 -19.80
CA SER A 157 73.42 29.35 -19.17
C SER A 157 74.59 29.89 -20.00
N HIS A 158 75.46 30.62 -19.30
CA HIS A 158 76.89 30.73 -19.58
C HIS A 158 77.61 29.49 -19.03
N THR A 159 78.46 28.86 -19.83
CA THR A 159 79.65 28.13 -19.36
C THR A 159 80.73 28.25 -20.42
N ASP A 160 81.93 28.52 -19.92
CA ASP A 160 83.25 28.72 -20.53
C ASP A 160 83.63 27.72 -21.64
#